data_AF-S7PWK3-F1
#
_entry.id   AF-S7PWK3-F1
#
_cell.length_a   1.000
_cell.length_b   1.000
_cell.length_c   1.000
_cell.angle_alpha   90.00
_cell.angle_beta   90.00
_cell.angle_gamma   90.00
#
_symmetry.space_group_name_H-M   'P 1'
#
loop_
_entity.id
_entity.type
_entity.pdbx_description
1 polymer ?
#
loop_
_entity_poly.entity_id
_entity_poly.type
_entity_poly.pdbx_seq_one_letter_code
_entity_poly.pdbx_strand_id
1 'polypeptide(L)'
;MGYSLENVHLIGHSLGAHAAGEAGRRLGGYVGRITGLDPAEPGFQGTPEEVRLDPSDAMFVDVIHTDTSPTVPYLGFGMSQKVGHLDFYPNGGEQMPGCAKSILSSIVDKNDFWEGSRDPVSCNHLRSYKYYSSSILYPDGFLGYPCASYEEFQENGCFPCPVTGCPKMGHYADQFQGNTSAVGQTFFLNTGESGNFTRWRYRVSVTLAGKKTRSGSFRIALYGSNGNSKQYEIFKGSLKPDAKHVRDIDVDINLGKIQKVKFLSDNHWLNIFRDKLGASKITVQSGEYGTKAELEPEVRPGLGPHSSDLQSSHILQLSPEGGSSLAKDAHRKSRRPGLLHLMAGLLPQLGRLYPLQE
;
A
#
# COMPACT_ATOMS: atom_id res chain seq x y z
N MET A 1 32.72 -27.03 -5.00
CA MET A 1 31.28 -26.70 -4.96
C MET A 1 31.18 -25.21 -4.74
N GLY A 2 30.53 -24.46 -5.65
CA GLY A 2 30.44 -23.00 -5.57
C GLY A 2 28.97 -22.58 -5.54
N TYR A 3 28.51 -22.04 -4.42
CA TYR A 3 27.19 -21.44 -4.31
C TYR A 3 27.26 -20.02 -4.87
N SER A 4 26.44 -19.71 -5.88
CA SER A 4 26.46 -18.38 -6.51
C SER A 4 25.95 -17.30 -5.56
N LEU A 5 26.64 -16.16 -5.52
CA LEU A 5 26.22 -14.98 -4.73
C LEU A 5 24.93 -14.34 -5.28
N GLU A 6 24.61 -14.57 -6.55
CA GLU A 6 23.35 -14.13 -7.17
C GLU A 6 22.12 -14.76 -6.48
N ASN A 7 22.28 -15.89 -5.80
CA ASN A 7 21.21 -16.56 -5.05
C ASN A 7 21.09 -16.06 -3.60
N VAL A 8 21.91 -15.09 -3.19
CA VAL A 8 21.92 -14.55 -1.82
C VAL A 8 21.14 -13.24 -1.77
N HIS A 9 20.24 -13.14 -0.78
CA HIS A 9 19.53 -11.91 -0.42
C HIS A 9 19.88 -11.53 1.01
N LEU A 10 20.48 -10.35 1.20
CA LEU A 10 20.74 -9.78 2.51
C LEU A 10 19.63 -8.78 2.86
N ILE A 11 19.06 -8.90 4.06
CA ILE A 11 18.04 -7.98 4.56
C ILE A 11 18.60 -7.35 5.84
N GLY A 12 18.83 -6.04 5.82
CA GLY A 12 19.40 -5.30 6.95
C GLY A 12 18.44 -4.22 7.43
N HIS A 13 18.14 -4.21 8.73
CA HIS A 13 17.35 -3.16 9.39
C HIS A 13 18.24 -2.20 10.16
N SER A 14 17.93 -0.90 10.14
CA SER A 14 18.68 0.12 10.89
C SER A 14 20.17 0.10 10.53
N LEU A 15 21.06 0.05 11.53
CA LEU A 15 22.51 -0.16 11.37
C LEU A 15 22.85 -1.43 10.58
N GLY A 16 22.01 -2.47 10.65
CA GLY A 16 22.17 -3.71 9.89
C GLY A 16 22.07 -3.52 8.39
N ALA A 17 21.41 -2.46 7.91
CA ALA A 17 21.40 -2.11 6.48
C ALA A 17 22.81 -1.76 5.97
N HIS A 18 23.59 -1.04 6.77
CA HIS A 18 24.97 -0.70 6.44
C HIS A 18 25.93 -1.89 6.58
N ALA A 19 25.66 -2.80 7.52
CA ALA A 19 26.39 -4.07 7.59
C ALA A 19 26.15 -4.93 6.33
N ALA A 20 24.91 -4.94 5.80
CA ALA A 20 24.60 -5.59 4.53
C ALA A 20 25.30 -4.92 3.34
N GLY A 21 25.35 -3.58 3.31
CA GLY A 21 26.11 -2.81 2.32
C GLY A 21 27.59 -3.16 2.33
N GLU A 22 28.24 -3.09 3.50
CA GLU A 22 29.66 -3.45 3.67
C GLU A 22 29.96 -4.91 3.26
N ALA A 23 29.04 -5.84 3.53
CA ALA A 23 29.15 -7.21 3.04
C ALA A 23 29.08 -7.26 1.51
N GLY A 24 28.10 -6.59 0.90
CA GLY A 24 27.93 -6.48 -0.55
C GLY A 24 29.16 -5.90 -1.24
N ARG A 25 29.68 -4.78 -0.73
CA ARG A 25 30.92 -4.13 -1.18
C ARG A 25 32.12 -5.08 -1.15
N ARG A 26 32.35 -5.79 -0.03
CA ARG A 26 33.44 -6.78 0.10
C ARG A 26 33.29 -7.97 -0.83
N LEU A 27 32.04 -8.29 -1.19
CA LEU A 27 31.69 -9.31 -2.17
C LEU A 27 31.68 -8.75 -3.61
N GLY A 28 32.18 -7.53 -3.83
CA GLY A 28 32.32 -6.92 -5.15
C GLY A 28 31.01 -6.53 -5.84
N GLY A 29 29.92 -6.37 -5.08
CA GLY A 29 28.60 -6.06 -5.62
C GLY A 29 27.87 -7.25 -6.26
N TYR A 30 28.42 -8.46 -6.15
CA TYR A 30 27.88 -9.66 -6.81
C TYR A 30 26.76 -10.37 -6.02
N VAL A 31 26.37 -9.84 -4.85
CA VAL A 31 25.20 -10.34 -4.12
C VAL A 31 23.95 -10.05 -4.95
N GLY A 32 23.06 -11.04 -5.05
CA GLY A 32 21.85 -10.92 -5.87
C GLY A 32 20.93 -9.78 -5.44
N ARG A 33 20.72 -9.61 -4.13
CA ARG A 33 19.87 -8.54 -3.60
C ARG A 33 20.29 -8.08 -2.21
N ILE A 34 20.17 -6.77 -1.97
CA ILE A 34 20.14 -6.19 -0.62
C ILE A 34 18.82 -5.46 -0.43
N THR A 35 18.14 -5.69 0.70
CA THR A 35 17.03 -4.84 1.13
C THR A 35 17.42 -4.05 2.37
N GLY A 36 17.40 -2.72 2.26
CA GLY A 36 17.60 -1.78 3.36
C GLY A 36 16.27 -1.43 4.04
N LEU A 37 16.09 -1.83 5.29
CA LEU A 37 14.89 -1.53 6.07
C LEU A 37 15.20 -0.37 7.01
N ASP A 38 14.81 0.83 6.59
CA ASP A 38 15.05 2.11 7.25
C ASP A 38 16.52 2.27 7.69
N PRO A 39 17.47 2.38 6.75
CA PRO A 39 18.90 2.51 7.05
C PRO A 39 19.17 3.67 8.01
N ALA A 40 20.07 3.50 8.97
CA ALA A 40 20.28 4.47 10.03
C ALA A 40 20.94 5.77 9.53
N GLU A 41 20.38 6.94 9.86
CA GLU A 41 20.97 8.25 9.53
C GLU A 41 22.29 8.53 10.27
N PRO A 42 22.36 8.40 11.62
CA PRO A 42 23.50 8.92 12.37
C PRO A 42 24.82 8.22 12.02
N GLY A 43 25.75 8.99 11.44
CA GLY A 43 27.08 8.50 11.07
C GLY A 43 27.18 7.93 9.65
N PHE A 44 26.08 7.88 8.89
CA PHE A 44 26.04 7.33 7.52
C PHE A 44 25.48 8.31 6.49
N GLN A 45 24.45 9.09 6.83
CA GLN A 45 23.90 10.04 5.85
C GLN A 45 24.94 11.08 5.41
N GLY A 46 25.07 11.26 4.10
CA GLY A 46 26.04 12.19 3.50
C GLY A 46 27.50 11.69 3.47
N THR A 47 27.79 10.48 3.95
CA THR A 47 29.12 9.88 3.80
C THR A 47 29.34 9.34 2.38
N PRO A 48 30.62 9.11 1.98
CA PRO A 48 30.93 8.41 0.73
C PRO A 48 30.28 7.02 0.68
N GLU A 49 30.02 6.53 -0.53
CA GLU A 49 29.39 5.22 -0.79
C GLU A 49 30.08 4.07 -0.03
N GLU A 50 31.42 4.06 0.04
CA GLU A 50 32.20 3.05 0.77
C GLU A 50 31.81 2.87 2.26
N VAL A 51 31.20 3.86 2.89
CA VAL A 51 30.90 3.86 4.33
C VAL A 51 29.46 3.42 4.64
N ARG A 52 28.57 3.40 3.66
CA ARG A 52 27.12 3.23 3.85
C ARG A 52 26.56 2.20 2.87
N LEU A 53 25.24 2.00 2.95
CA LEU A 53 24.53 1.26 1.91
C LEU A 53 24.44 2.15 0.68
N ASP A 54 24.67 1.58 -0.50
CA ASP A 54 24.43 2.23 -1.79
C ASP A 54 24.05 1.22 -2.89
N PRO A 55 23.52 1.67 -4.04
CA PRO A 55 23.10 0.78 -5.13
C PRO A 55 24.19 -0.16 -5.67
N SER A 56 25.48 0.19 -5.54
CA SER A 56 26.61 -0.61 -6.03
C SER A 56 26.91 -1.87 -5.19
N ASP A 57 26.34 -1.97 -3.98
CA ASP A 57 26.62 -3.07 -3.05
C ASP A 57 25.99 -4.41 -3.47
N ALA A 58 25.03 -4.40 -4.39
CA ALA A 58 24.38 -5.60 -4.92
C ALA A 58 23.86 -5.40 -6.34
N MET A 59 23.55 -6.50 -7.02
CA MET A 59 22.90 -6.46 -8.34
C MET A 59 21.54 -5.75 -8.31
N PHE A 60 20.87 -5.80 -7.15
CA PHE A 60 19.62 -5.08 -6.90
C PHE A 60 19.55 -4.63 -5.44
N VAL A 61 19.18 -3.37 -5.22
CA VAL A 61 19.04 -2.76 -3.89
C VAL A 61 17.69 -2.09 -3.80
N ASP A 62 16.86 -2.49 -2.84
CA ASP A 62 15.58 -1.86 -2.55
C ASP A 62 15.51 -1.38 -1.09
N VAL A 63 14.97 -0.19 -0.88
CA VAL A 63 15.03 0.48 0.42
C VAL A 63 13.63 0.92 0.86
N ILE A 64 13.28 0.67 2.11
CA ILE A 64 12.02 1.10 2.72
C ILE A 64 12.32 2.16 3.79
N HIS A 65 11.88 3.38 3.56
CA HIS A 65 12.06 4.53 4.44
C HIS A 65 10.82 4.75 5.32
N THR A 66 10.98 4.74 6.64
CA THR A 66 9.86 4.88 7.58
C THR A 66 10.06 5.90 8.69
N ASP A 67 11.27 6.39 8.90
CA ASP A 67 11.59 7.35 9.96
C ASP A 67 12.62 8.41 9.53
N THR A 68 12.37 9.03 8.37
CA THR A 68 13.32 9.92 7.68
C THR A 68 13.40 11.35 8.21
N SER A 69 12.64 11.66 9.27
CA SER A 69 12.75 12.95 9.94
C SER A 69 14.18 13.15 10.46
N PRO A 70 14.74 14.37 10.41
CA PRO A 70 16.09 14.61 10.93
C PRO A 70 16.23 14.15 12.39
N THR A 71 17.30 13.41 12.70
CA THR A 71 17.60 12.95 14.08
C THR A 71 17.51 14.08 15.10
N VAL A 72 17.96 15.28 14.74
CA VAL A 72 17.83 16.48 15.57
C VAL A 72 17.02 17.54 14.81
N PRO A 73 15.94 18.09 15.37
CA PRO A 73 15.37 17.86 16.72
C PRO A 73 14.26 16.78 16.78
N TYR A 74 13.99 16.07 15.69
CA TYR A 74 12.79 15.24 15.54
C TYR A 74 12.96 13.78 15.93
N LEU A 75 14.16 13.35 16.28
CA LEU A 75 14.50 11.98 16.68
C LEU A 75 14.13 10.92 15.63
N GLY A 76 14.16 11.25 14.34
CA GLY A 76 14.07 10.24 13.31
C GLY A 76 15.41 9.52 13.15
N PHE A 77 15.37 8.20 13.04
CA PHE A 77 16.57 7.36 12.95
C PHE A 77 16.94 6.96 11.53
N GLY A 78 16.01 7.07 10.58
CA GLY A 78 16.17 6.62 9.21
C GLY A 78 16.80 7.69 8.30
N MET A 79 17.59 7.27 7.32
CA MET A 79 18.11 8.14 6.26
C MET A 79 16.96 8.63 5.36
N SER A 80 16.94 9.93 5.05
CA SER A 80 16.09 10.48 3.98
C SER A 80 16.75 10.35 2.60
N GLN A 81 18.08 10.26 2.58
CA GLN A 81 18.89 10.03 1.39
C GLN A 81 18.51 8.71 0.69
N LYS A 82 18.34 8.79 -0.63
CA LYS A 82 18.12 7.62 -1.49
C LYS A 82 19.40 6.78 -1.59
N VAL A 83 19.30 5.50 -1.28
CA VAL A 83 20.44 4.58 -1.25
C VAL A 83 20.15 3.26 -1.97
N GLY A 84 19.02 3.16 -2.67
CA GLY A 84 18.64 2.00 -3.47
C GLY A 84 18.60 2.25 -4.97
N HIS A 85 18.35 1.17 -5.70
CA HIS A 85 17.77 1.27 -7.04
C HIS A 85 16.31 1.73 -6.95
N LEU A 86 15.56 1.17 -5.99
CA LEU A 86 14.20 1.58 -5.64
C LEU A 86 14.16 2.05 -4.19
N ASP A 87 13.66 3.26 -3.95
CA ASP A 87 13.47 3.84 -2.63
C ASP A 87 11.97 4.10 -2.40
N PHE A 88 11.41 3.38 -1.44
CA PHE A 88 10.00 3.44 -1.07
C PHE A 88 9.80 4.31 0.17
N TYR A 89 8.86 5.24 0.09
CA TYR A 89 8.50 6.15 1.19
C TYR A 89 7.02 5.94 1.56
N PRO A 90 6.66 4.80 2.20
CA PRO A 90 5.31 4.55 2.66
C PRO A 90 4.86 5.65 3.62
N ASN A 91 3.65 6.17 3.40
CA ASN A 91 3.06 7.28 4.16
C ASN A 91 3.92 8.54 4.19
N GLY A 92 4.78 8.73 3.18
CA GLY A 92 5.73 9.86 3.08
C GLY A 92 7.08 9.58 3.74
N GLY A 93 7.24 8.47 4.45
CA GLY A 93 8.53 8.04 5.02
C GLY A 93 8.93 8.71 6.34
N GLU A 94 8.11 9.60 6.91
CA GLU A 94 8.44 10.30 8.17
C GLU A 94 7.59 9.81 9.35
N GLN A 95 6.26 9.81 9.20
CA GLN A 95 5.33 9.47 10.28
C GLN A 95 4.41 8.33 9.86
N MET A 96 4.59 7.18 10.49
CA MET A 96 3.81 6.00 10.17
C MET A 96 2.47 6.00 10.92
N PRO A 97 1.35 5.62 10.27
CA PRO A 97 0.07 5.48 10.93
C PRO A 97 0.14 4.52 12.13
N GLY A 98 -0.50 4.89 13.25
CA GLY A 98 -0.49 4.10 14.49
C GLY A 98 0.79 4.23 15.33
N CYS A 99 1.77 5.03 14.91
CA CYS A 99 2.89 5.44 15.75
C CYS A 99 2.60 6.81 16.39
N ALA A 100 3.05 7.01 17.63
CA ALA A 100 3.02 8.32 18.25
C ALA A 100 4.01 9.26 17.53
N LYS A 101 3.77 10.57 17.58
CA LYS A 101 4.76 11.55 17.10
C LYS A 101 5.97 11.54 18.03
N SER A 102 7.16 11.56 17.44
CA SER A 102 8.41 11.69 18.20
C SER A 102 8.40 12.96 19.05
N ILE A 103 8.95 12.87 20.26
CA ILE A 103 9.05 13.99 21.18
C ILE A 103 10.15 14.92 20.68
N LEU A 104 9.88 16.22 20.55
CA LEU A 104 10.89 17.23 20.22
C LEU A 104 11.97 17.25 21.31
N SER A 105 13.19 16.86 20.98
CA SER A 105 14.34 16.96 21.89
C SER A 105 15.50 17.68 21.21
N SER A 106 16.07 18.65 21.92
CA SER A 106 17.30 19.35 21.52
C SER A 106 18.57 18.63 22.02
N ILE A 107 18.42 17.63 22.88
CA ILE A 107 19.51 16.80 23.42
C ILE A 107 19.19 15.35 23.08
N VAL A 108 20.01 14.75 22.23
CA VAL A 108 19.93 13.32 21.92
C VAL A 108 21.16 12.67 22.54
N ASP A 109 20.99 12.05 23.70
CA ASP A 109 22.03 11.15 24.20
C ASP A 109 21.97 9.87 23.36
N LYS A 110 22.91 9.75 22.43
CA LYS A 110 23.00 8.59 21.55
C LYS A 110 23.21 7.30 22.34
N ASN A 111 23.87 7.36 23.51
CA ASN A 111 24.20 6.17 24.29
C ASN A 111 23.00 5.66 25.11
N ASP A 112 22.20 6.57 25.66
CA ASP A 112 21.04 6.24 26.51
C ASP A 112 19.88 5.58 25.71
N PHE A 113 19.86 5.77 24.39
CA PHE A 113 18.85 5.21 23.49
C PHE A 113 19.17 3.77 23.02
N TRP A 114 20.45 3.44 22.82
CA TRP A 114 20.86 2.09 22.40
C TRP A 114 20.83 1.06 23.55
N GLU A 115 20.86 1.52 24.80
CA GLU A 115 20.83 0.68 26.01
C GLU A 115 19.40 0.25 26.45
N GLY A 116 18.37 0.48 25.63
CA GLY A 116 17.09 -0.21 25.74
C GLY A 116 16.02 0.47 26.59
N SER A 117 16.07 1.80 26.72
CA SER A 117 14.94 2.57 27.25
C SER A 117 13.76 2.50 26.25
N ARG A 118 12.59 2.04 26.74
CA ARG A 118 11.37 1.70 25.97
C ARG A 118 10.66 2.94 25.41
N ASP A 119 11.29 3.66 24.49
CA ASP A 119 10.75 4.93 24.02
C ASP A 119 9.77 4.75 22.83
N PRO A 120 8.57 5.36 22.83
CA PRO A 120 7.67 5.52 21.67
C PRO A 120 8.33 6.00 20.37
N VAL A 121 9.53 6.60 20.46
CA VAL A 121 10.34 7.11 19.35
C VAL A 121 10.77 6.01 18.37
N SER A 122 10.91 4.75 18.83
CA SER A 122 11.29 3.63 17.94
C SER A 122 10.18 3.16 16.98
N CYS A 123 8.92 3.56 17.17
CA CYS A 123 7.79 2.95 16.44
C CYS A 123 7.91 3.13 14.92
N ASN A 124 8.20 4.35 14.44
CA ASN A 124 8.38 4.64 13.02
C ASN A 124 9.54 3.81 12.45
N HIS A 125 10.68 3.82 13.13
CA HIS A 125 11.87 3.08 12.70
C HIS A 125 11.65 1.57 12.55
N LEU A 126 10.82 0.99 13.42
CA LEU A 126 10.47 -0.43 13.40
C LEU A 126 9.40 -0.78 12.35
N ARG A 127 8.82 0.20 11.63
CA ARG A 127 7.75 -0.08 10.64
C ARG A 127 8.27 -0.68 9.35
N SER A 128 9.49 -0.36 8.94
CA SER A 128 10.10 -0.89 7.72
C SER A 128 10.08 -2.42 7.69
N TYR A 129 10.57 -3.10 8.74
CA TYR A 129 10.53 -4.57 8.79
C TYR A 129 9.13 -5.14 9.02
N LYS A 130 8.22 -4.40 9.68
CA LYS A 130 6.81 -4.83 9.84
C LYS A 130 6.09 -4.85 8.49
N TYR A 131 6.30 -3.83 7.67
CA TYR A 131 5.78 -3.78 6.30
C TYR A 131 6.42 -4.85 5.44
N TYR A 132 7.75 -5.02 5.50
CA TYR A 132 8.44 -6.09 4.78
C TYR A 132 7.89 -7.47 5.15
N SER A 133 7.78 -7.78 6.44
CA SER A 133 7.23 -9.06 6.94
C SER A 133 5.81 -9.30 6.41
N SER A 134 4.96 -8.27 6.40
CA SER A 134 3.60 -8.41 5.87
C SER A 134 3.57 -8.58 4.35
N SER A 135 4.45 -7.91 3.61
CA SER A 135 4.53 -8.00 2.15
C SER A 135 4.81 -9.41 1.62
N ILE A 136 5.45 -10.27 2.43
CA ILE A 136 5.68 -11.69 2.11
C ILE A 136 4.34 -12.42 1.89
N LEU A 137 3.36 -12.14 2.76
CA LEU A 137 2.06 -12.81 2.77
C LEU A 137 1.02 -12.09 1.89
N TYR A 138 1.21 -10.79 1.65
CA TYR A 138 0.25 -9.95 0.93
C TYR A 138 0.94 -9.18 -0.22
N PRO A 139 1.33 -9.87 -1.30
CA PRO A 139 2.11 -9.27 -2.40
C PRO A 139 1.43 -8.04 -3.02
N ASP A 140 0.12 -8.06 -3.17
CA ASP A 140 -0.61 -7.01 -3.91
C ASP A 140 -1.04 -5.84 -3.01
N GLY A 141 -0.70 -5.88 -1.72
CA GLY A 141 -1.15 -4.91 -0.71
C GLY A 141 -0.24 -3.70 -0.50
N PHE A 142 0.89 -3.64 -1.22
CA PHE A 142 1.96 -2.65 -1.04
C PHE A 142 2.44 -2.06 -2.37
N LEU A 143 1.52 -1.68 -3.25
CA LEU A 143 1.85 -1.16 -4.57
C LEU A 143 2.40 0.27 -4.49
N GLY A 144 3.65 0.48 -4.92
CA GLY A 144 4.34 1.77 -4.89
C GLY A 144 4.20 2.56 -6.19
N TYR A 145 3.74 3.80 -6.10
CA TYR A 145 3.51 4.68 -7.25
C TYR A 145 4.72 5.60 -7.46
N PRO A 146 5.32 5.61 -8.67
CA PRO A 146 6.41 6.54 -8.95
C PRO A 146 5.87 7.98 -8.94
N CYS A 147 6.48 8.84 -8.13
CA CYS A 147 6.07 10.23 -8.00
C CYS A 147 7.24 11.13 -7.62
N ALA A 148 7.13 12.43 -7.91
CA ALA A 148 8.20 13.38 -7.59
C ALA A 148 8.24 13.71 -6.08
N SER A 149 7.08 13.79 -5.43
CA SER A 149 6.97 14.03 -3.98
C SER A 149 5.73 13.37 -3.37
N TYR A 150 5.70 13.29 -2.05
CA TYR A 150 4.54 12.75 -1.34
C TYR A 150 3.33 13.68 -1.41
N GLU A 151 3.55 14.99 -1.46
CA GLU A 151 2.50 16.00 -1.61
C GLU A 151 1.78 15.82 -2.94
N GLU A 152 2.51 15.68 -4.05
CA GLU A 152 1.92 15.39 -5.36
C GLU A 152 1.11 14.10 -5.32
N PHE A 153 1.62 13.05 -4.69
CA PHE A 153 0.90 11.79 -4.50
C PHE A 153 -0.40 11.95 -3.68
N GLN A 154 -0.40 12.79 -2.64
CA GLN A 154 -1.57 13.08 -1.80
C GLN A 154 -2.61 13.96 -2.51
N GLU A 155 -2.17 14.85 -3.40
CA GLU A 155 -3.04 15.73 -4.21
C GLU A 155 -3.67 15.03 -5.43
N ASN A 156 -3.67 13.69 -5.43
CA ASN A 156 -4.14 12.83 -6.52
C ASN A 156 -3.25 12.92 -7.79
N GLY A 157 -1.98 13.26 -7.63
CA GLY A 157 -0.97 13.03 -8.64
C GLY A 157 -0.56 11.55 -8.72
N CYS A 158 0.20 11.21 -9.77
CA CYS A 158 0.92 9.92 -9.85
C CYS A 158 0.05 8.65 -9.76
N PHE A 159 -1.15 8.68 -10.34
CA PHE A 159 -2.06 7.53 -10.40
C PHE A 159 -2.82 7.49 -11.73
N PRO A 160 -3.09 6.31 -12.32
CA PRO A 160 -2.78 4.95 -11.83
C PRO A 160 -1.31 4.58 -12.05
N CYS A 161 -0.95 3.30 -11.88
CA CYS A 161 0.36 2.80 -12.26
C CYS A 161 0.68 3.09 -13.74
N PRO A 162 1.95 3.38 -14.06
CA PRO A 162 2.38 3.57 -15.44
C PRO A 162 2.28 2.25 -16.22
N VAL A 163 2.45 2.33 -17.55
CA VAL A 163 2.41 1.15 -18.43
C VAL A 163 3.48 0.11 -18.07
N THR A 164 4.61 0.56 -17.53
CA THR A 164 5.69 -0.31 -17.01
C THR A 164 5.31 -1.05 -15.71
N GLY A 165 4.13 -0.77 -15.15
CA GLY A 165 3.68 -1.28 -13.86
C GLY A 165 4.23 -0.49 -12.68
N CYS A 166 3.76 -0.84 -11.49
CA CYS A 166 4.29 -0.35 -10.22
C CYS A 166 5.05 -1.48 -9.52
N PRO A 167 6.16 -1.18 -8.83
CA PRO A 167 6.80 -2.15 -7.95
C PRO A 167 5.95 -2.42 -6.70
N LYS A 168 6.06 -3.64 -6.17
CA LYS A 168 5.48 -4.04 -4.88
C LYS A 168 6.55 -3.79 -3.81
N MET A 169 6.31 -2.84 -2.90
CA MET A 169 7.23 -2.57 -1.80
C MET A 169 7.43 -3.83 -0.95
N GLY A 170 8.69 -4.14 -0.63
CA GLY A 170 9.07 -5.28 0.20
C GLY A 170 9.46 -6.52 -0.60
N HIS A 171 8.98 -7.69 -0.17
CA HIS A 171 9.53 -8.98 -0.60
C HIS A 171 9.56 -9.17 -2.11
N TYR A 172 8.55 -8.67 -2.84
CA TYR A 172 8.37 -8.86 -4.28
C TYR A 172 8.86 -7.68 -5.14
N ALA A 173 9.64 -6.75 -4.58
CA ALA A 173 10.16 -5.60 -5.33
C ALA A 173 11.08 -6.00 -6.51
N ASP A 174 11.74 -7.15 -6.39
CA ASP A 174 12.59 -7.76 -7.42
C ASP A 174 11.82 -8.17 -8.68
N GLN A 175 10.50 -8.36 -8.59
CA GLN A 175 9.65 -8.69 -9.74
C GLN A 175 9.36 -7.50 -10.66
N PHE A 176 9.71 -6.28 -10.25
CA PHE A 176 9.50 -5.10 -11.06
C PHE A 176 10.47 -5.07 -12.25
N GLN A 177 9.95 -4.99 -13.48
CA GLN A 177 10.78 -5.03 -14.68
C GLN A 177 11.80 -3.87 -14.78
N GLY A 178 11.49 -2.73 -14.17
CA GLY A 178 12.37 -1.55 -14.12
C GLY A 178 13.24 -1.46 -12.86
N ASN A 179 13.38 -2.55 -12.11
CA ASN A 179 14.02 -2.57 -10.78
C ASN A 179 15.45 -2.01 -10.75
N THR A 180 16.20 -2.10 -11.86
CA THR A 180 17.57 -1.58 -12.01
C THR A 180 17.72 -0.61 -13.18
N SER A 181 16.61 -0.11 -13.73
CA SER A 181 16.62 0.81 -14.88
C SER A 181 17.25 2.16 -14.57
N ALA A 182 17.19 2.58 -13.30
CA ALA A 182 17.87 3.74 -12.75
C ALA A 182 18.11 3.54 -11.24
N VAL A 183 19.01 4.34 -10.68
CA VAL A 183 19.23 4.44 -9.23
C VAL A 183 18.39 5.57 -8.63
N GLY A 184 18.01 5.45 -7.36
CA GLY A 184 17.26 6.49 -6.65
C GLY A 184 15.84 6.72 -7.17
N GLN A 185 15.20 5.69 -7.74
CA GLN A 185 13.82 5.77 -8.19
C GLN A 185 12.88 5.86 -6.97
N THR A 186 12.01 6.87 -6.93
CA THR A 186 11.18 7.16 -5.75
C THR A 186 9.75 6.69 -5.92
N PHE A 187 9.26 5.93 -4.94
CA PHE A 187 7.90 5.41 -4.93
C PHE A 187 7.17 5.73 -3.63
N PHE A 188 5.93 6.16 -3.75
CA PHE A 188 5.05 6.44 -2.61
C PHE A 188 3.85 5.50 -2.59
N LEU A 189 3.39 5.20 -1.39
CA LEU A 189 2.18 4.43 -1.11
C LEU A 189 1.70 4.76 0.29
N ASN A 190 0.43 4.47 0.60
CA ASN A 190 -0.07 4.56 1.97
C ASN A 190 -0.32 3.16 2.52
N THR A 191 -0.20 3.02 3.84
CA THR A 191 -0.38 1.77 4.58
C THR A 191 -1.39 1.94 5.70
N GLY A 192 -1.84 0.84 6.28
CA GLY A 192 -2.67 0.85 7.48
C GLY A 192 -1.89 1.10 8.77
N GLU A 193 -2.60 1.56 9.79
CA GLU A 193 -2.05 1.77 11.14
C GLU A 193 -1.77 0.47 11.91
N SER A 194 -2.48 -0.62 11.59
CA SER A 194 -2.44 -1.88 12.34
C SER A 194 -2.76 -3.07 11.43
N GLY A 195 -2.64 -4.29 11.96
CA GLY A 195 -2.96 -5.53 11.23
C GLY A 195 -1.93 -5.86 10.17
N ASN A 196 -2.39 -6.11 8.95
CA ASN A 196 -1.54 -6.42 7.79
C ASN A 196 -1.03 -5.18 7.05
N PHE A 197 -1.44 -3.97 7.44
CA PHE A 197 -1.02 -2.69 6.83
C PHE A 197 -1.33 -2.51 5.35
N THR A 198 -1.95 -3.48 4.69
CA THR A 198 -2.17 -3.47 3.25
C THR A 198 -3.17 -2.40 2.85
N ARG A 199 -2.96 -1.80 1.68
CA ARG A 199 -3.91 -0.86 1.08
C ARG A 199 -4.00 -1.05 -0.42
N TRP A 200 -5.21 -0.88 -0.94
CA TRP A 200 -5.49 -0.85 -2.37
C TRP A 200 -6.02 0.53 -2.74
N ARG A 201 -5.26 1.25 -3.56
CA ARG A 201 -5.59 2.62 -3.97
C ARG A 201 -6.57 2.63 -5.14
N TYR A 202 -7.61 3.46 -5.02
CA TYR A 202 -8.61 3.68 -6.06
C TYR A 202 -8.84 5.16 -6.27
N ARG A 203 -9.02 5.58 -7.52
CA ARG A 203 -9.49 6.93 -7.85
C ARG A 203 -10.99 6.95 -8.03
N VAL A 204 -11.67 7.74 -7.21
CA VAL A 204 -13.12 7.92 -7.29
C VAL A 204 -13.41 9.31 -7.82
N SER A 205 -14.14 9.39 -8.93
CA SER A 205 -14.69 10.66 -9.44
C SER A 205 -16.21 10.65 -9.33
N VAL A 206 -16.77 11.71 -8.75
CA VAL A 206 -18.21 11.86 -8.54
C VAL A 206 -18.67 13.16 -9.19
N THR A 207 -19.67 13.07 -10.06
CA THR A 207 -20.39 14.22 -10.61
C THR A 207 -21.70 14.37 -9.83
N LEU A 208 -21.92 15.52 -9.20
CA LEU A 208 -23.08 15.74 -8.33
C LEU A 208 -24.36 15.96 -9.13
N ALA A 209 -25.47 15.43 -8.62
CA ALA A 209 -26.81 15.70 -9.13
C ALA A 209 -27.64 16.45 -8.08
N GLY A 210 -28.33 17.52 -8.47
CA GLY A 210 -29.18 18.28 -7.57
C GLY A 210 -29.70 19.57 -8.19
N LYS A 211 -30.56 20.29 -7.46
CA LYS A 211 -31.17 21.54 -7.93
C LYS A 211 -30.54 22.80 -7.36
N LYS A 212 -29.87 22.69 -6.21
CA LYS A 212 -29.32 23.81 -5.44
C LYS A 212 -27.96 23.49 -4.88
N THR A 213 -27.12 24.53 -4.82
CA THR A 213 -25.86 24.51 -4.08
C THR A 213 -26.11 24.47 -2.58
N ARG A 214 -25.30 23.69 -1.86
CA ARG A 214 -25.41 23.54 -0.40
C ARG A 214 -24.05 23.24 0.21
N SER A 215 -23.88 23.57 1.48
CA SER A 215 -22.68 23.19 2.24
C SER A 215 -22.86 21.80 2.83
N GLY A 216 -21.84 20.94 2.74
CA GLY A 216 -21.85 19.62 3.34
C GLY A 216 -20.68 18.75 2.91
N SER A 217 -20.72 17.48 3.30
CA SER A 217 -19.80 16.43 2.89
C SER A 217 -20.56 15.30 2.22
N PHE A 218 -19.88 14.57 1.34
CA PHE A 218 -20.36 13.29 0.87
C PHE A 218 -19.27 12.22 0.90
N ARG A 219 -19.72 10.99 1.08
CA ARG A 219 -18.90 9.81 1.24
C ARG A 219 -19.28 8.74 0.23
N ILE A 220 -18.31 7.90 -0.10
CA ILE A 220 -18.44 6.77 -1.01
C ILE A 220 -18.06 5.49 -0.28
N ALA A 221 -18.84 4.42 -0.52
CA ALA A 221 -18.46 3.05 -0.19
C ALA A 221 -18.47 2.20 -1.47
N LEU A 222 -17.41 1.43 -1.67
CA LEU A 222 -17.21 0.54 -2.81
C LEU A 222 -17.61 -0.89 -2.45
N TYR A 223 -18.25 -1.58 -3.38
CA TYR A 223 -18.66 -2.98 -3.26
C TYR A 223 -18.10 -3.75 -4.45
N GLY A 224 -17.30 -4.77 -4.19
CA GLY A 224 -16.76 -5.66 -5.20
C GLY A 224 -17.01 -7.12 -4.89
N SER A 225 -16.48 -8.00 -5.73
CA SER A 225 -16.65 -9.45 -5.62
C SER A 225 -16.16 -10.04 -4.30
N ASN A 226 -15.19 -9.41 -3.65
CA ASN A 226 -14.51 -9.94 -2.47
C ASN A 226 -14.97 -9.27 -1.16
N GLY A 227 -15.88 -8.29 -1.23
CA GLY A 227 -16.38 -7.58 -0.05
C GLY A 227 -16.71 -6.12 -0.32
N ASN A 228 -16.79 -5.33 0.75
CA ASN A 228 -17.10 -3.91 0.68
C ASN A 228 -16.15 -3.07 1.52
N SER A 229 -15.91 -1.83 1.09
CA SER A 229 -15.08 -0.88 1.82
C SER A 229 -15.85 -0.23 2.97
N LYS A 230 -15.11 0.47 3.84
CA LYS A 230 -15.66 1.53 4.70
C LYS A 230 -16.14 2.72 3.85
N GLN A 231 -16.75 3.71 4.50
CA GLN A 231 -17.13 4.96 3.86
C GLN A 231 -15.94 5.93 3.86
N TYR A 232 -15.60 6.45 2.68
CA TYR A 232 -14.55 7.45 2.50
C TYR A 232 -15.18 8.78 2.12
N GLU A 233 -14.88 9.84 2.87
CA GLU A 233 -15.25 11.20 2.48
C GLU A 233 -14.52 11.57 1.19
N ILE A 234 -15.23 12.01 0.16
CA ILE A 234 -14.61 12.39 -1.12
C ILE A 234 -14.41 13.90 -1.17
N PHE A 235 -15.38 14.65 -0.67
CA PHE A 235 -15.31 16.12 -0.64
C PHE A 235 -16.19 16.67 0.48
N LYS A 236 -15.73 17.79 1.06
CA LYS A 236 -16.44 18.59 2.05
C LYS A 236 -16.32 20.06 1.69
N GLY A 237 -17.44 20.77 1.62
CA GLY A 237 -17.48 22.18 1.24
C GLY A 237 -18.76 22.54 0.51
N SER A 238 -18.63 23.42 -0.50
CA SER A 238 -19.76 23.85 -1.33
C SER A 238 -20.08 22.82 -2.43
N LEU A 239 -21.19 22.11 -2.26
CA LEU A 239 -21.69 21.06 -3.16
C LEU A 239 -22.58 21.71 -4.23
N LYS A 240 -21.99 22.03 -5.38
CA LYS A 240 -22.69 22.60 -6.54
C LYS A 240 -23.22 21.47 -7.43
N PRO A 241 -24.44 21.56 -7.97
CA PRO A 241 -24.91 20.66 -9.02
C PRO A 241 -23.92 20.59 -10.19
N ASP A 242 -23.78 19.41 -10.81
CA ASP A 242 -22.91 19.11 -11.95
C ASP A 242 -21.41 19.29 -11.70
N ALA A 243 -21.01 19.71 -10.50
CA ALA A 243 -19.61 19.76 -10.13
C ALA A 243 -19.02 18.35 -10.03
N LYS A 244 -17.80 18.21 -10.57
CA LYS A 244 -17.00 16.98 -10.49
C LYS A 244 -15.99 17.10 -9.36
N HIS A 245 -15.96 16.10 -8.50
CA HIS A 245 -14.98 15.97 -7.44
C HIS A 245 -14.23 14.65 -7.59
N VAL A 246 -12.92 14.67 -7.37
CA VAL A 246 -12.04 13.51 -7.50
C VAL A 246 -11.26 13.34 -6.21
N ARG A 247 -11.15 12.10 -5.74
CA ARG A 247 -10.29 11.74 -4.61
C ARG A 247 -9.75 10.33 -4.79
N ASP A 248 -8.46 10.17 -4.53
CA ASP A 248 -7.81 8.88 -4.40
C ASP A 248 -7.96 8.39 -2.95
N ILE A 249 -8.37 7.14 -2.80
CA ILE A 249 -8.66 6.51 -1.51
C ILE A 249 -7.89 5.21 -1.36
N ASP A 250 -7.36 4.98 -0.16
CA ASP A 250 -6.62 3.76 0.19
C ASP A 250 -7.52 2.81 0.97
N VAL A 251 -7.96 1.75 0.30
CA VAL A 251 -8.93 0.77 0.84
C VAL A 251 -8.21 -0.35 1.58
N ASP A 252 -8.74 -0.76 2.73
CA ASP A 252 -8.14 -1.77 3.63
C ASP A 252 -8.40 -3.24 3.21
N ILE A 253 -9.10 -3.45 2.11
CA ILE A 253 -9.42 -4.77 1.55
C ILE A 253 -9.28 -4.75 0.02
N ASN A 254 -8.77 -5.84 -0.56
CA ASN A 254 -8.85 -6.07 -2.00
C ASN A 254 -10.30 -6.39 -2.37
N LEU A 255 -11.00 -5.42 -2.95
CA LEU A 255 -12.41 -5.55 -3.32
C LEU A 255 -12.64 -6.49 -4.52
N GLY A 256 -11.59 -6.86 -5.26
CA GLY A 256 -11.73 -7.58 -6.52
C GLY A 256 -12.44 -6.73 -7.58
N LYS A 257 -13.31 -7.35 -8.38
CA LYS A 257 -14.06 -6.61 -9.42
C LYS A 257 -15.12 -5.73 -8.76
N ILE A 258 -15.03 -4.41 -8.96
CA ILE A 258 -16.05 -3.47 -8.47
C ILE A 258 -17.38 -3.74 -9.19
N GLN A 259 -18.43 -3.92 -8.40
CA GLN A 259 -19.78 -4.23 -8.88
C GLN A 259 -20.76 -3.09 -8.59
N LYS A 260 -20.57 -2.38 -7.47
CA LYS A 260 -21.52 -1.37 -7.00
C LYS A 260 -20.85 -0.29 -6.17
N VAL A 261 -21.42 0.91 -6.18
CA VAL A 261 -21.00 2.04 -5.33
C VAL A 261 -22.21 2.62 -4.61
N LYS A 262 -22.01 3.02 -3.35
CA LYS A 262 -23.01 3.77 -2.58
C LYS A 262 -22.52 5.19 -2.33
N PHE A 263 -23.40 6.14 -2.65
CA PHE A 263 -23.23 7.56 -2.34
C PHE A 263 -24.01 7.91 -1.07
N LEU A 264 -23.36 8.59 -0.13
CA LEU A 264 -23.96 9.06 1.11
C LEU A 264 -23.64 10.55 1.28
N SER A 265 -24.65 11.40 1.39
CA SER A 265 -24.49 12.83 1.71
C SER A 265 -24.87 13.11 3.16
N ASP A 266 -24.03 13.81 3.91
CA ASP A 266 -24.36 14.25 5.27
C ASP A 266 -25.42 15.35 5.20
N ASN A 267 -26.62 15.09 5.72
CA ASN A 267 -27.69 16.08 5.78
C ASN A 267 -27.84 16.59 7.22
N HIS A 268 -27.18 17.70 7.56
CA HIS A 268 -27.29 18.35 8.87
C HIS A 268 -28.48 19.31 9.02
N TRP A 269 -29.55 19.16 8.23
CA TRP A 269 -30.73 20.04 8.35
C TRP A 269 -32.04 19.24 8.42
N LEU A 270 -32.79 19.51 9.49
CA LEU A 270 -34.21 19.22 9.70
C LEU A 270 -35.00 20.01 8.66
N ASN A 271 -35.42 19.35 7.58
CA ASN A 271 -36.45 19.91 6.72
C ASN A 271 -37.16 18.81 5.95
N ILE A 272 -38.48 18.86 6.04
CA ILE A 272 -39.45 17.86 5.61
C ILE A 272 -39.69 17.92 4.09
N PHE A 273 -39.06 18.88 3.39
CA PHE A 273 -39.09 19.05 1.94
C PHE A 273 -37.66 18.99 1.35
N ARG A 274 -37.10 17.79 1.14
CA ARG A 274 -35.69 17.63 0.72
C ARG A 274 -35.52 17.63 -0.79
N ASP A 275 -34.94 18.72 -1.32
CA ASP A 275 -34.12 18.69 -2.54
C ASP A 275 -33.00 17.65 -2.33
N LYS A 276 -33.14 16.42 -2.85
CA LYS A 276 -32.15 15.34 -2.64
C LYS A 276 -30.82 15.68 -3.32
N LEU A 277 -29.68 15.43 -2.65
CA LEU A 277 -28.37 15.43 -3.30
C LEU A 277 -28.14 14.01 -3.79
N GLY A 278 -27.78 13.87 -5.04
CA GLY A 278 -27.34 12.60 -5.61
C GLY A 278 -25.98 12.76 -6.27
N ALA A 279 -25.56 11.68 -6.89
CA ALA A 279 -24.58 11.73 -7.97
C ALA A 279 -25.32 11.46 -9.28
N SER A 280 -24.87 12.04 -10.38
CA SER A 280 -25.32 11.67 -11.74
C SER A 280 -24.42 10.58 -12.32
N LYS A 281 -23.12 10.65 -12.01
CA LYS A 281 -22.10 9.73 -12.53
C LYS A 281 -21.02 9.49 -11.48
N ILE A 282 -20.66 8.23 -11.30
CA ILE A 282 -19.52 7.83 -10.48
C ILE A 282 -18.59 6.95 -11.30
N THR A 283 -17.31 7.29 -11.33
CA THR A 283 -16.27 6.44 -11.94
C THR A 283 -15.27 6.02 -10.89
N VAL A 284 -14.93 4.74 -10.88
CA VAL A 284 -13.91 4.16 -10.01
C VAL A 284 -12.80 3.59 -10.88
N GLN A 285 -11.55 3.98 -10.63
CA GLN A 285 -10.38 3.47 -11.33
C GLN A 285 -9.49 2.70 -10.35
N SER A 286 -9.06 1.49 -10.71
CA SER A 286 -8.08 0.72 -9.92
C SER A 286 -6.66 1.22 -10.16
N GLY A 287 -5.81 1.16 -9.13
CA GLY A 287 -4.43 1.63 -9.23
C GLY A 287 -3.52 0.74 -10.05
N GLU A 288 -3.60 -0.57 -9.87
CA GLU A 288 -2.68 -1.53 -10.49
C GLU A 288 -2.83 -1.60 -12.02
N TYR A 289 -4.07 -1.76 -12.50
CA TYR A 289 -4.35 -1.97 -13.92
C TYR A 289 -4.94 -0.74 -14.62
N GLY A 290 -5.27 0.33 -13.86
CA GLY A 290 -5.93 1.50 -14.41
C GLY A 290 -7.37 1.24 -14.90
N THR A 291 -7.95 0.07 -14.60
CA THR A 291 -9.29 -0.33 -15.06
C THR A 291 -10.35 0.61 -14.50
N LYS A 292 -11.22 1.15 -15.37
CA LYS A 292 -12.30 2.06 -15.00
C LYS A 292 -13.64 1.34 -14.98
N ALA A 293 -14.39 1.50 -13.90
CA ALA A 293 -15.78 1.12 -13.80
C ALA A 293 -16.63 2.39 -13.70
N GLU A 294 -17.55 2.58 -14.64
CA GLU A 294 -18.57 3.60 -14.58
C GLU A 294 -19.84 2.99 -13.98
N LEU A 295 -20.38 3.64 -12.96
CA LEU A 295 -21.49 3.12 -12.18
C LEU A 295 -22.55 4.18 -12.02
N GLU A 296 -23.79 3.80 -12.34
CA GLU A 296 -24.95 4.62 -12.01
C GLU A 296 -25.21 4.53 -10.49
N PRO A 297 -25.35 5.68 -9.81
CA PRO A 297 -25.61 5.69 -8.38
C PRO A 297 -27.03 5.21 -8.08
N GLU A 298 -27.14 4.16 -7.27
CA GLU A 298 -28.44 3.68 -6.79
C GLU A 298 -29.01 4.69 -5.77
N VAL A 299 -29.90 5.57 -6.23
CA VAL A 299 -30.64 6.49 -5.37
C VAL A 299 -31.69 5.69 -4.60
N ARG A 300 -31.47 5.39 -3.31
CA ARG A 300 -32.54 4.82 -2.49
C ARG A 300 -33.68 5.85 -2.33
N PRO A 301 -34.93 5.51 -2.70
CA PRO A 301 -36.08 6.25 -2.21
C PRO A 301 -36.10 6.13 -0.68
N GLY A 302 -36.31 7.24 0.02
CA GLY A 302 -36.56 7.18 1.46
C GLY A 302 -37.87 6.43 1.69
N LEU A 303 -37.91 5.55 2.69
CA LEU A 303 -39.14 4.90 3.12
C LEU A 303 -40.20 5.97 3.41
N GLY A 304 -41.25 5.96 2.61
CA GLY A 304 -42.54 6.62 2.80
C GLY A 304 -43.57 5.77 2.03
N PRO A 305 -44.78 5.54 2.57
CA PRO A 305 -45.63 4.46 2.14
C PRO A 305 -46.27 4.77 0.78
N HIS A 306 -46.40 3.72 -0.05
CA HIS A 306 -47.08 3.66 -1.35
C HIS A 306 -46.45 4.39 -2.54
N SER A 307 -45.79 3.65 -3.42
CA SER A 307 -46.33 3.32 -4.75
C SER A 307 -45.35 2.48 -5.57
N SER A 308 -45.95 1.74 -6.50
CA SER A 308 -45.53 0.59 -7.28
C SER A 308 -44.45 0.82 -8.35
N ASP A 309 -43.69 -0.25 -8.60
CA ASP A 309 -43.10 -0.71 -9.87
C ASP A 309 -42.11 0.18 -10.64
N LEU A 310 -40.86 -0.30 -10.71
CA LEU A 310 -40.26 -0.89 -11.93
C LEU A 310 -38.82 -1.33 -11.64
N GLN A 311 -38.60 -2.64 -11.50
CA GLN A 311 -37.29 -3.25 -11.68
C GLN A 311 -36.95 -3.22 -13.18
N SER A 312 -35.81 -2.65 -13.54
CA SER A 312 -35.11 -3.04 -14.76
C SER A 312 -33.61 -2.99 -14.50
N SER A 313 -33.03 -4.16 -14.31
CA SER A 313 -31.58 -4.37 -14.39
C SER A 313 -31.21 -4.50 -15.86
N HIS A 314 -30.48 -3.53 -16.41
CA HIS A 314 -29.78 -3.69 -17.68
C HIS A 314 -28.28 -3.54 -17.43
N ILE A 315 -27.57 -4.66 -17.50
CA ILE A 315 -26.11 -4.70 -17.58
C ILE A 315 -25.77 -4.52 -19.06
N LEU A 316 -25.24 -3.36 -19.44
CA LEU A 316 -24.65 -3.18 -20.77
C LEU A 316 -23.27 -3.87 -20.78
N GLN A 317 -23.22 -5.07 -21.35
CA GLN A 317 -21.98 -5.66 -21.85
C GLN A 317 -21.54 -4.87 -23.08
N LEU A 318 -20.35 -4.26 -23.03
CA LEU A 318 -19.66 -3.81 -24.22
C LEU A 318 -18.85 -4.99 -24.79
N SER A 319 -19.19 -5.35 -26.03
CA SER A 319 -18.46 -6.31 -26.88
C SER A 319 -17.16 -5.71 -27.41
N PRO A 320 -16.11 -6.52 -27.66
CA PRO A 320 -14.98 -6.13 -28.49
C PRO A 320 -15.27 -6.44 -29.97
N GLU A 321 -15.34 -5.42 -30.82
CA GLU A 321 -14.98 -5.59 -32.25
C GLU A 321 -13.44 -5.68 -32.31
N GLY A 322 -12.78 -6.61 -32.99
CA GLY A 322 -13.16 -7.44 -34.12
C GLY A 322 -12.06 -7.32 -35.18
N GLY A 323 -11.01 -8.13 -35.07
CA GLY A 323 -9.92 -8.22 -36.04
C GLY A 323 -9.32 -9.63 -36.03
N SER A 324 -9.80 -10.45 -36.98
CA SER A 324 -9.46 -11.86 -37.30
C SER A 324 -7.95 -12.08 -37.57
N SER A 325 -7.32 -13.25 -37.64
CA SER A 325 -7.68 -14.68 -37.77
C SER A 325 -6.36 -15.46 -37.61
N LEU A 326 -6.37 -16.62 -36.93
CA LEU A 326 -5.88 -17.91 -37.48
C LEU A 326 -5.79 -18.96 -36.35
N ALA A 327 -6.57 -20.02 -36.53
CA ALA A 327 -6.64 -21.20 -35.69
C ALA A 327 -5.35 -22.05 -35.77
N LYS A 328 -5.04 -22.77 -34.67
CA LYS A 328 -4.78 -24.22 -34.71
C LYS A 328 -4.77 -24.83 -33.31
N ASP A 329 -5.39 -25.99 -33.24
CA ASP A 329 -5.62 -26.88 -32.11
C ASP A 329 -4.37 -27.29 -31.31
N ALA A 330 -4.57 -27.54 -30.01
CA ALA A 330 -4.08 -28.77 -29.37
C ALA A 330 -4.74 -28.98 -27.99
N HIS A 331 -5.82 -29.77 -27.98
CA HIS A 331 -6.27 -30.49 -26.80
C HIS A 331 -5.21 -31.52 -26.38
N ARG A 332 -4.74 -31.49 -25.13
CA ARG A 332 -4.29 -32.72 -24.46
C ARG A 332 -4.71 -32.76 -22.99
N LYS A 333 -5.74 -33.57 -22.74
CA LYS A 333 -6.12 -34.09 -21.43
C LYS A 333 -4.97 -34.92 -20.86
N SER A 334 -4.70 -34.74 -19.57
CA SER A 334 -4.23 -35.84 -18.71
C SER A 334 -5.01 -35.78 -17.40
N ARG A 335 -5.86 -36.78 -17.20
CA ARG A 335 -6.50 -37.15 -15.93
C ARG A 335 -5.85 -38.45 -15.47
N ARG A 336 -5.70 -38.59 -14.15
CA ARG A 336 -5.95 -39.79 -13.27
C ARG A 336 -4.85 -39.94 -12.19
N PRO A 337 -5.11 -40.69 -11.09
CA PRO A 337 -6.00 -40.34 -9.98
C PRO A 337 -5.29 -40.57 -8.61
N GLY A 338 -6.02 -40.45 -7.50
CA GLY A 338 -5.45 -40.23 -6.17
C GLY A 338 -4.91 -41.44 -5.40
N LEU A 339 -4.51 -41.16 -4.16
CA LEU A 339 -4.57 -42.11 -3.05
C LEU A 339 -4.72 -41.35 -1.72
N LEU A 340 -5.77 -41.74 -0.99
CA LEU A 340 -6.17 -41.28 0.34
C LEU A 340 -5.89 -42.46 1.29
N HIS A 341 -5.15 -42.28 2.38
CA HIS A 341 -5.22 -43.05 3.65
C HIS A 341 -4.26 -42.37 4.66
N LEU A 342 -4.77 -41.69 5.70
CA LEU A 342 -5.10 -42.18 7.05
C LEU A 342 -3.91 -42.78 7.82
N MET A 343 -3.47 -42.11 8.89
CA MET A 343 -3.21 -42.72 10.21
C MET A 343 -3.13 -41.60 11.27
N ALA A 344 -3.99 -41.72 12.28
CA ALA A 344 -4.00 -40.91 13.49
C ALA A 344 -3.78 -41.84 14.70
N GLY A 345 -3.01 -41.37 15.68
CA GLY A 345 -3.10 -41.76 17.09
C GLY A 345 -2.10 -42.81 17.60
N LEU A 346 -1.20 -42.40 18.50
CA LEU A 346 -1.18 -42.80 19.94
C LEU A 346 0.04 -42.19 20.69
N LEU A 347 -0.28 -41.39 21.71
CA LEU A 347 0.51 -40.93 22.89
C LEU A 347 0.89 -42.12 23.83
N PRO A 348 1.54 -42.01 25.04
CA PRO A 348 1.87 -40.83 25.90
C PRO A 348 3.20 -40.83 26.74
N GLN A 349 3.41 -39.71 27.46
CA GLN A 349 3.89 -39.53 28.87
C GLN A 349 5.38 -39.51 29.27
N LEU A 350 5.79 -38.36 29.86
CA LEU A 350 6.48 -38.10 31.15
C LEU A 350 6.68 -36.55 31.20
N GLY A 351 6.06 -35.70 32.03
CA GLY A 351 6.03 -35.64 33.51
C GLY A 351 7.44 -35.33 34.05
N ARG A 352 7.77 -34.31 34.85
CA ARG A 352 7.09 -33.25 35.62
C ARG A 352 8.23 -32.43 36.28
N LEU A 353 8.10 -31.10 36.48
CA LEU A 353 8.44 -30.31 37.71
C LEU A 353 8.95 -28.87 37.45
N TYR A 354 8.27 -27.94 38.14
CA TYR A 354 8.41 -26.48 38.36
C TYR A 354 9.66 -26.10 39.21
N PRO A 355 9.98 -24.82 39.57
CA PRO A 355 9.11 -23.64 39.68
C PRO A 355 9.64 -22.23 39.27
N LEU A 356 8.71 -21.27 39.42
CA LEU A 356 8.77 -19.80 39.40
C LEU A 356 9.61 -19.16 40.52
N GLN A 357 9.90 -17.86 40.34
CA GLN A 357 10.31 -16.79 41.28
C GLN A 357 11.81 -16.72 41.65
N GLU A 358 12.50 -15.63 41.25
CA GLU A 358 12.47 -14.28 41.84
C GLU A 358 12.55 -13.19 40.75
#